data_AF-A0A1I2BK98-F1
#
_entry.id   AF-A0A1I2BK98-F1
#
_cell.length_a   1.000
_cell.length_b   1.000
_cell.length_c   1.000
_cell.angle_alpha   90.00
_cell.angle_beta   90.00
_cell.angle_gamma   90.00
#
_symmetry.space_group_name_H-M   'P 1'
#
loop_
_entity.id
_entity.type
_entity.pdbx_description
1 polymer ?
#
loop_
_entity_poly.entity_id
_entity_poly.type
_entity_poly.pdbx_seq_one_letter_code
_entity_poly.pdbx_strand_id
1 'polypeptide(L)'
;MKHIILTLLMIFAPMPLVAGAVAVEPAYYCAKISSGDQITSKGQKLQDAGAILQQDRANYHRFNLRDFGDQLDPIFADPAVRAQIPRLLAASQTPGSVLREIEKGTPDICVDVSGKAMTVTLAAPAAERPVAGADSYPFEGRWSCEVAEFTFTSSTYNNGSENLPIREIQEGSDGSYTLMFDDDYMITLSGFTGSAMGWFSHSSQDNFLCQKL
;
A
#
# COMPACT_ATOMS: atom_id res chain seq x y z
N MET A 1 -2.86 -36.42 69.03
CA MET A 1 -1.83 -35.68 68.28
C MET A 1 -2.50 -35.12 67.04
N LYS A 2 -2.73 -33.80 66.99
CA LYS A 2 -3.55 -33.14 65.95
C LYS A 2 -2.62 -32.18 65.20
N HIS A 3 -2.22 -32.55 63.98
CA HIS A 3 -1.28 -31.79 63.17
C HIS A 3 -1.95 -30.53 62.63
N ILE A 4 -1.36 -29.38 62.95
CA ILE A 4 -1.70 -28.06 62.38
C ILE A 4 -0.96 -27.97 61.04
N ILE A 5 -1.70 -27.93 59.93
CA ILE A 5 -1.14 -27.69 58.59
C ILE A 5 -1.21 -26.18 58.35
N LEU A 6 -0.04 -25.54 58.29
CA LEU A 6 0.14 -24.13 57.97
C LEU A 6 0.16 -23.98 56.44
N THR A 7 -0.94 -23.52 55.85
CA THR A 7 -1.03 -23.27 54.40
C THR A 7 -0.38 -21.91 54.09
N LEU A 8 0.76 -21.95 53.39
CA LEU A 8 1.46 -20.77 52.89
C LEU A 8 0.74 -20.22 51.64
N LEU A 9 0.11 -19.06 51.75
CA LEU A 9 -0.54 -18.37 50.63
C LEU A 9 0.53 -17.63 49.82
N MET A 10 0.94 -18.18 48.67
CA MET A 10 1.78 -17.47 47.70
C MET A 10 0.95 -16.39 46.99
N ILE A 11 1.21 -15.12 47.33
CA ILE A 11 0.67 -13.97 46.61
C ILE A 11 1.50 -13.79 45.34
N PHE A 12 0.99 -14.27 44.21
CA PHE A 12 1.54 -13.98 42.88
C PHE A 12 1.10 -12.56 42.49
N ALA A 13 1.99 -11.58 42.63
CA ALA A 13 1.76 -10.26 42.06
C ALA A 13 1.89 -10.36 40.52
N PRO A 14 0.89 -9.95 39.73
CA PRO A 14 1.03 -9.93 38.27
C PRO A 14 2.09 -8.90 37.89
N MET A 15 3.21 -9.37 37.34
CA MET A 15 4.20 -8.50 36.71
C MET A 15 3.55 -7.85 35.47
N PRO A 16 3.55 -6.51 35.35
CA PRO A 16 3.06 -5.87 34.14
C PRO A 16 3.99 -6.22 32.98
N LEU A 17 3.42 -6.83 31.94
CA LEU A 17 4.12 -7.09 30.69
C LEU A 17 4.40 -5.72 30.03
N VAL A 18 5.63 -5.25 30.09
CA VAL A 18 6.06 -4.09 29.32
C VAL A 18 6.19 -4.57 27.87
N ALA A 19 5.19 -4.27 27.04
CA ALA A 19 5.29 -4.47 25.60
C ALA A 19 6.41 -3.58 25.05
N GLY A 20 7.59 -4.17 24.85
CA GLY A 20 8.69 -3.51 24.17
C GLY A 20 8.26 -3.12 22.76
N ALA A 21 8.54 -1.88 22.35
CA ALA A 21 8.37 -1.48 20.96
C ALA A 21 9.32 -2.31 20.10
N VAL A 22 8.77 -3.26 19.35
CA VAL A 22 9.48 -3.98 18.29
C VAL A 22 9.87 -2.95 17.24
N ALA A 23 11.11 -3.00 16.77
CA ALA A 23 11.53 -2.17 15.64
C ALA A 23 10.74 -2.61 14.40
N VAL A 24 10.16 -1.65 13.68
CA VAL A 24 9.50 -1.90 12.41
C VAL A 24 10.55 -1.91 11.31
N GLU A 25 10.42 -2.84 10.37
CA GLU A 25 11.30 -2.92 9.20
C GLU A 25 11.27 -1.59 8.43
N PRO A 26 12.41 -1.14 7.87
CA PRO A 26 12.43 0.08 7.07
C PRO A 26 11.51 -0.03 5.85
N ALA A 27 10.78 1.03 5.55
CA ALA A 27 9.93 1.10 4.38
C ALA A 27 9.81 2.54 3.88
N TYR A 28 9.60 2.68 2.58
CA TYR A 28 9.32 3.96 1.94
C TYR A 28 8.15 3.78 0.98
N TYR A 29 7.17 4.70 1.01
CA TYR A 29 6.08 4.76 0.04
C TYR A 29 5.57 6.18 -0.10
N CYS A 30 4.98 6.50 -1.24
CA CYS A 30 4.18 7.70 -1.44
C CYS A 30 2.71 7.35 -1.63
N ALA A 31 1.82 8.21 -1.15
CA ALA A 31 0.39 8.00 -1.16
C ALA A 31 -0.38 9.31 -1.33
N LYS A 32 -1.58 9.21 -1.87
CA LYS A 32 -2.56 10.27 -1.90
C LYS A 32 -3.42 10.17 -0.65
N ILE A 33 -3.47 11.22 0.16
CA ILE A 33 -4.50 11.33 1.19
C ILE A 33 -5.75 11.90 0.55
N SER A 34 -6.83 11.13 0.53
CA SER A 34 -8.14 11.56 0.03
C SER A 34 -9.11 11.86 1.17
N SER A 35 -10.31 12.35 0.80
CA SER A 35 -11.41 12.47 1.76
C SER A 35 -11.88 11.13 2.32
N GLY A 36 -11.62 10.03 1.61
CA GLY A 36 -11.95 8.67 2.04
C GLY A 36 -11.13 8.22 3.25
N ASP A 37 -9.90 8.71 3.38
CA ASP A 37 -9.02 8.40 4.51
C ASP A 37 -9.36 9.21 5.76
N GLN A 38 -10.13 10.28 5.57
CA GLN A 38 -10.59 11.15 6.65
C GLN A 38 -11.88 10.67 7.30
N ILE A 39 -12.37 9.49 6.94
CA ILE A 39 -13.58 8.90 7.49
C ILE A 39 -13.33 7.47 7.94
N THR A 40 -13.84 7.12 9.13
CA THR A 40 -13.84 5.72 9.56
C THR A 40 -14.79 4.90 8.69
N SER A 41 -14.67 3.57 8.76
CA SER A 41 -15.65 2.63 8.19
C SER A 41 -17.11 2.84 8.65
N LYS A 42 -17.34 3.63 9.71
CA LYS A 42 -18.68 4.01 10.19
C LYS A 42 -19.12 5.41 9.74
N GLY A 43 -18.35 6.05 8.86
CA GLY A 43 -18.63 7.39 8.33
C GLY A 43 -18.30 8.54 9.30
N GLN A 44 -17.53 8.30 10.36
CA GLN A 44 -17.16 9.35 11.32
C GLN A 44 -15.88 10.05 10.86
N LYS A 45 -15.86 11.38 10.88
CA LYS A 45 -14.69 12.17 10.49
C LYS A 45 -13.53 11.97 11.46
N LEU A 46 -12.36 11.66 10.93
CA LEU A 46 -11.07 11.65 11.61
C LEU A 46 -10.47 13.05 11.61
N GLN A 47 -9.78 13.41 12.70
CA GLN A 47 -9.15 14.73 12.89
C GLN A 47 -7.68 14.64 13.28
N ASP A 48 -7.15 13.41 13.41
CA ASP A 48 -5.78 13.14 13.81
C ASP A 48 -5.02 12.56 12.62
N ALA A 49 -3.87 13.17 12.28
CA ALA A 49 -3.07 12.74 11.14
C ALA A 49 -2.64 11.26 11.22
N GLY A 50 -2.32 10.76 12.42
CA GLY A 50 -1.96 9.35 12.61
C GLY A 50 -3.13 8.40 12.34
N ALA A 51 -4.33 8.76 12.78
CA ALA A 51 -5.55 7.99 12.49
C ALA A 51 -5.92 8.03 11.01
N ILE A 52 -5.72 9.17 10.33
CA ILE A 52 -5.95 9.32 8.88
C ILE A 52 -4.99 8.43 8.10
N LEU A 53 -3.68 8.49 8.40
CA LEU A 53 -2.68 7.61 7.77
C LEU A 53 -2.94 6.12 8.04
N GLN A 54 -3.47 5.80 9.21
CA GLN A 54 -3.89 4.44 9.52
C GLN A 54 -5.09 3.99 8.67
N GLN A 55 -6.08 4.88 8.48
CA GLN A 55 -7.26 4.60 7.67
C GLN A 55 -6.88 4.47 6.19
N ASP A 56 -6.00 5.34 5.70
CA ASP A 56 -5.38 5.28 4.37
C ASP A 56 -4.71 3.92 4.11
N ARG A 57 -3.78 3.48 4.96
CA ARG A 57 -3.16 2.15 4.79
C ARG A 57 -4.15 1.00 5.02
N ALA A 58 -5.28 1.22 5.70
CA ALA A 58 -6.34 0.22 5.79
C ALA A 58 -7.19 0.17 4.51
N ASN A 59 -7.45 1.33 3.90
CA ASN A 59 -8.13 1.46 2.62
C ASN A 59 -7.33 0.74 1.54
N TYR A 60 -6.01 0.96 1.51
CA TYR A 60 -5.09 0.28 0.60
C TYR A 60 -5.05 -1.24 0.80
N HIS A 61 -4.68 -1.72 2.01
CA HIS A 61 -4.34 -3.13 2.23
C HIS A 61 -5.51 -4.03 2.63
N ARG A 62 -6.61 -3.46 3.16
CA ARG A 62 -7.71 -4.25 3.75
C ARG A 62 -9.04 -4.05 3.02
N PHE A 63 -9.38 -2.82 2.65
CA PHE A 63 -10.70 -2.51 2.10
C PHE A 63 -10.73 -2.45 0.57
N ASN A 64 -9.56 -2.49 -0.08
CA ASN A 64 -9.43 -2.33 -1.53
C ASN A 64 -10.10 -1.02 -2.01
N LEU A 65 -9.91 0.05 -1.23
CA LEU A 65 -10.38 1.42 -1.49
C LEU A 65 -9.17 2.34 -1.68
N ARG A 66 -8.19 1.88 -2.47
CA ARG A 66 -6.91 2.58 -2.66
C ARG A 66 -7.12 3.87 -3.45
N ASP A 67 -6.31 4.88 -3.18
CA ASP A 67 -6.30 6.08 -3.99
C ASP A 67 -5.32 5.96 -5.17
N PHE A 68 -5.62 6.67 -6.25
CA PHE A 68 -4.73 6.75 -7.40
C PHE A 68 -3.40 7.41 -7.01
N GLY A 69 -2.28 6.77 -7.36
CA GLY A 69 -0.93 7.21 -7.00
C GLY A 69 -0.38 6.56 -5.73
N ASP A 70 -1.19 5.77 -5.02
CA ASP A 70 -0.79 5.06 -3.81
C ASP A 70 0.18 3.91 -4.11
N GLN A 71 1.37 4.01 -3.55
CA GLN A 71 2.37 2.97 -3.67
C GLN A 71 2.14 1.88 -2.62
N LEU A 72 2.50 0.66 -3.02
CA LEU A 72 2.58 -0.47 -2.12
C LEU A 72 3.67 -0.23 -1.07
N ASP A 73 3.38 -0.62 0.16
CA ASP A 73 4.36 -0.73 1.22
C ASP A 73 4.34 -2.16 1.81
N PRO A 74 5.50 -2.74 2.17
CA PRO A 74 5.56 -4.13 2.62
C PRO A 74 5.15 -4.34 4.09
N ILE A 75 5.02 -3.27 4.88
CA ILE A 75 4.95 -3.37 6.35
C ILE A 75 3.53 -3.15 6.90
N PHE A 76 2.71 -2.31 6.27
CA PHE A 76 1.37 -1.96 6.72
C PHE A 76 0.26 -2.85 6.16
N ALA A 77 0.64 -3.88 5.38
CA ALA A 77 -0.21 -5.04 5.14
C ALA A 77 -0.56 -5.75 6.47
N ASP A 78 0.40 -5.81 7.41
CA ASP A 78 0.16 -6.35 8.75
C ASP A 78 -0.68 -5.37 9.60
N PRO A 79 -1.89 -5.76 10.05
CA PRO A 79 -2.71 -4.91 10.90
C PRO A 79 -2.04 -4.50 12.22
N ALA A 80 -1.16 -5.34 12.78
CA ALA A 80 -0.45 -5.04 14.03
C ALA A 80 0.62 -3.95 13.85
N VAL A 81 1.26 -3.89 12.68
CA VAL A 81 2.20 -2.81 12.33
C VAL A 81 1.43 -1.54 12.00
N ARG A 82 0.34 -1.64 11.21
CA ARG A 82 -0.55 -0.51 10.90
C ARG A 82 -1.17 0.13 12.15
N ALA A 83 -1.43 -0.66 13.20
CA ALA A 83 -1.88 -0.14 14.49
C ALA A 83 -0.85 0.77 15.21
N GLN A 84 0.41 0.72 14.82
CA GLN A 84 1.48 1.49 15.45
C GLN A 84 1.68 2.87 14.80
N ILE A 85 1.05 3.16 13.65
CA ILE A 85 1.21 4.41 12.91
C ILE A 85 1.13 5.66 13.81
N PRO A 86 0.11 5.85 14.67
CA PRO A 86 0.06 7.03 15.54
C PRO A 86 1.28 7.17 16.45
N ARG A 87 1.80 6.04 16.96
CA ARG A 87 2.99 6.02 17.81
C ARG A 87 4.27 6.30 17.02
N LEU A 88 4.41 5.71 15.84
CA LEU A 88 5.57 5.92 14.96
C LEU A 88 5.65 7.37 14.49
N LEU A 89 4.49 7.97 14.15
CA LEU A 89 4.39 9.37 13.77
C LEU A 89 4.78 10.29 14.93
N ALA A 90 4.27 10.02 16.13
CA ALA A 90 4.59 10.80 17.34
C ALA A 90 6.08 10.71 17.74
N ALA A 91 6.77 9.64 17.35
CA ALA A 91 8.20 9.46 17.56
C ALA A 91 9.08 10.12 16.46
N SER A 92 8.47 10.66 15.41
CA SER A 92 9.15 11.34 14.30
C SER A 92 9.30 12.85 14.53
N GLN A 93 10.02 13.51 13.62
CA GLN A 93 10.11 14.99 13.57
C GLN A 93 9.28 15.56 12.41
N THR A 94 8.14 14.93 12.07
CA THR A 94 7.24 15.44 11.02
C THR A 94 6.76 16.86 11.37
N PRO A 95 6.96 17.86 10.49
CA PRO A 95 6.54 19.23 10.78
C PRO A 95 5.03 19.31 11.00
N GLY A 96 4.59 20.09 12.01
CA GLY A 96 3.16 20.27 12.30
C GLY A 96 2.35 20.88 11.15
N SER A 97 3.01 21.57 10.21
CA SER A 97 2.39 22.03 8.96
C SER A 97 1.99 20.85 8.06
N VAL A 98 2.85 19.84 7.92
CA VAL A 98 2.54 18.62 7.14
C VAL A 98 1.38 17.86 7.77
N LEU A 99 1.39 17.70 9.09
CA LEU A 99 0.29 17.06 9.83
C LEU A 99 -1.04 17.79 9.57
N ARG A 100 -1.03 19.12 9.58
CA ARG A 100 -2.21 19.94 9.31
C ARG A 100 -2.73 19.79 7.88
N GLU A 101 -1.84 19.63 6.90
CA GLU A 101 -2.25 19.35 5.52
C GLU A 101 -2.93 17.98 5.42
N ILE A 102 -2.44 16.96 6.12
CA ILE A 102 -3.09 15.63 6.19
C ILE A 102 -4.47 15.73 6.84
N GLU A 103 -4.58 16.48 7.94
CA GLU A 103 -5.83 16.64 8.71
C GLU A 103 -6.94 17.42 7.98
N LYS A 104 -6.55 18.35 7.10
CA LYS A 104 -7.47 19.35 6.53
C LYS A 104 -7.56 19.36 5.02
N GLY A 105 -6.48 18.94 4.35
CA GLY A 105 -6.37 18.90 2.90
C GLY A 105 -6.45 17.47 2.39
N THR A 106 -6.01 17.29 1.15
CA THR A 106 -5.88 15.99 0.48
C THR A 106 -4.50 15.92 -0.19
N PRO A 107 -3.40 16.01 0.59
CA PRO A 107 -2.05 16.10 0.04
C PRO A 107 -1.60 14.78 -0.57
N ASP A 108 -0.71 14.87 -1.54
CA ASP A 108 0.18 13.77 -1.87
C ASP A 108 1.33 13.79 -0.85
N ILE A 109 1.68 12.64 -0.28
CA ILE A 109 2.69 12.49 0.76
C ILE A 109 3.68 11.40 0.40
N CYS A 110 4.86 11.45 1.02
CA CYS A 110 5.78 10.34 1.10
C CYS A 110 6.13 10.05 2.56
N VAL A 111 6.24 8.76 2.87
CA VAL A 111 6.44 8.25 4.23
C VAL A 111 7.72 7.44 4.25
N ASP A 112 8.61 7.79 5.17
CA ASP A 112 9.82 7.04 5.50
C ASP A 112 9.65 6.44 6.90
N VAL A 113 9.70 5.12 6.99
CA VAL A 113 9.72 4.38 8.24
C VAL A 113 11.14 3.90 8.50
N SER A 114 11.69 4.31 9.64
CA SER A 114 13.03 3.93 10.08
C SER A 114 13.01 3.52 11.56
N GLY A 115 12.97 2.20 11.80
CA GLY A 115 13.03 1.60 13.12
C GLY A 115 11.80 1.90 13.99
N LYS A 116 11.80 3.02 14.71
CA LYS A 116 10.72 3.41 15.64
C LYS A 116 10.05 4.74 15.28
N ALA A 117 10.44 5.35 14.18
CA ALA A 117 9.89 6.62 13.71
C ALA A 117 9.31 6.46 12.31
N MET A 118 8.25 7.22 12.03
CA MET A 118 7.65 7.36 10.71
C MET A 118 7.60 8.85 10.37
N THR A 119 8.46 9.29 9.48
CA THR A 119 8.52 10.69 9.03
C THR A 119 7.69 10.85 7.77
N VAL A 120 6.88 11.91 7.73
CA VAL A 120 6.02 12.22 6.58
C VAL A 120 6.46 13.54 5.95
N THR A 121 6.54 13.55 4.63
CA THR A 121 6.79 14.76 3.82
C THR A 121 5.67 14.93 2.81
N LEU A 122 5.41 16.17 2.38
CA LEU A 122 4.57 16.39 1.21
C LEU A 122 5.34 15.91 -0.02
N ALA A 123 4.69 15.14 -0.89
CA ALA A 123 5.25 14.78 -2.17
C ALA A 123 5.35 16.03 -3.05
N ALA A 124 6.37 16.10 -3.89
CA ALA A 124 6.40 17.10 -4.96
C ALA A 124 5.15 16.93 -5.84
N PRO A 125 4.56 18.03 -6.36
CA PRO A 125 3.35 17.95 -7.17
C PRO A 125 3.55 16.98 -8.34
N ALA A 126 2.52 16.18 -8.64
CA ALA A 126 2.55 15.12 -9.65
C ALA A 126 3.01 15.56 -11.06
N ALA A 127 2.99 16.87 -11.35
CA ALA A 127 3.56 17.45 -12.57
C ALA A 127 5.09 17.30 -12.71
N GLU A 128 5.79 16.89 -11.65
CA GLU A 128 7.24 16.71 -11.63
C GLU A 128 7.69 15.29 -11.28
N ARG A 129 6.77 14.32 -11.13
CA ARG A 129 7.18 12.90 -11.09
C ARG A 129 7.84 12.61 -12.43
N PRO A 130 9.14 12.29 -12.48
CA PRO A 130 9.72 11.78 -13.71
C PRO A 130 8.92 10.53 -14.04
N VAL A 131 8.22 10.53 -15.17
CA VAL A 131 7.87 9.27 -15.82
C VAL A 131 9.23 8.64 -16.08
N ALA A 132 9.63 7.70 -15.22
CA ALA A 132 10.92 7.06 -15.32
C ALA A 132 10.98 6.40 -16.71
N GLY A 133 11.88 6.92 -17.55
CA GLY A 133 12.26 6.34 -18.83
C GLY A 133 11.20 6.47 -19.92
N ALA A 134 11.38 7.44 -20.80
CA ALA A 134 10.81 7.42 -22.15
C ALA A 134 11.55 6.39 -23.05
N ASP A 135 11.73 5.18 -22.51
CA ASP A 135 12.10 3.96 -23.22
C ASP A 135 10.93 2.99 -22.97
N SER A 136 10.34 2.42 -24.03
CA SER A 136 9.11 1.61 -23.99
C SER A 136 9.06 0.59 -22.85
N TYR A 137 7.89 0.43 -22.19
CA TYR A 137 7.74 -0.60 -21.16
C TYR A 137 7.90 -2.01 -21.76
N PRO A 138 8.44 -2.99 -21.01
CA PRO A 138 8.67 -4.35 -21.53
C PRO A 138 7.36 -5.07 -21.94
N PHE A 139 6.23 -4.65 -21.38
CA PHE A 139 4.92 -5.16 -21.75
C PHE A 139 4.35 -4.58 -23.04
N GLU A 140 4.91 -3.49 -23.60
CA GLU A 140 4.37 -2.88 -24.81
C GLU A 140 4.45 -3.84 -26.02
N GLY A 141 3.38 -3.82 -26.81
CA GLY A 141 3.22 -4.65 -28.00
C GLY A 141 1.98 -5.53 -27.97
N ARG A 142 1.96 -6.50 -28.90
CA ARG A 142 0.88 -7.46 -29.09
C ARG A 142 1.28 -8.81 -28.52
N TRP A 143 0.34 -9.48 -27.87
CA TRP A 143 0.57 -10.72 -27.13
C TRP A 143 -0.57 -11.70 -27.36
N SER A 144 -0.25 -12.96 -27.63
CA SER A 144 -1.21 -14.06 -27.60
C SER A 144 -1.30 -14.61 -26.18
N CYS A 145 -2.43 -14.41 -25.51
CA CYS A 145 -2.60 -14.67 -24.07
C CYS A 145 -3.64 -15.77 -23.79
N GLU A 146 -3.53 -16.91 -24.48
CA GLU A 146 -4.42 -18.08 -24.37
C GLU A 146 -5.89 -17.86 -24.80
N VAL A 147 -6.53 -16.82 -24.28
CA VAL A 147 -7.94 -16.49 -24.48
C VAL A 147 -8.18 -15.53 -25.64
N ALA A 148 -7.25 -14.61 -25.88
CA ALA A 148 -7.32 -13.64 -26.97
C ALA A 148 -5.94 -13.03 -27.24
N GLU A 149 -5.89 -12.21 -28.27
CA GLU A 149 -4.77 -11.28 -28.48
C GLU A 149 -4.97 -10.04 -27.61
N PHE A 150 -3.99 -9.73 -26.78
CA PHE A 150 -3.92 -8.52 -25.98
C PHE A 150 -2.93 -7.54 -26.59
N THR A 151 -3.24 -6.24 -26.51
CA THR A 151 -2.31 -5.18 -26.95
C THR A 151 -2.09 -4.19 -25.82
N PHE A 152 -0.83 -3.84 -25.57
CA PHE A 152 -0.47 -2.85 -24.56
C PHE A 152 0.35 -1.72 -25.18
N THR A 153 0.03 -0.50 -24.76
CA THR A 153 0.86 0.70 -24.92
C THR A 153 1.17 1.27 -23.54
N SER A 154 1.95 2.36 -23.47
CA SER A 154 2.16 3.11 -22.23
C SER A 154 0.90 3.78 -21.65
N SER A 155 -0.24 3.75 -22.35
CA SER A 155 -1.47 4.43 -21.93
C SER A 155 -2.77 3.66 -22.18
N THR A 156 -2.71 2.48 -22.81
CA THR A 156 -3.90 1.71 -23.15
C THR A 156 -3.62 0.21 -23.11
N TYR A 157 -4.59 -0.54 -22.58
CA TYR A 157 -4.66 -1.99 -22.66
C TYR A 157 -5.89 -2.39 -23.48
N ASN A 158 -5.69 -3.14 -24.56
CA ASN A 158 -6.77 -3.82 -25.26
C ASN A 158 -6.79 -5.30 -24.87
N ASN A 159 -7.91 -5.76 -24.31
CA ASN A 159 -8.10 -7.14 -23.84
C ASN A 159 -8.66 -8.08 -24.92
N GLY A 160 -8.60 -7.71 -26.20
CA GLY A 160 -9.20 -8.42 -27.31
C GLY A 160 -10.65 -7.99 -27.62
N SER A 161 -11.30 -7.22 -26.75
CA SER A 161 -12.66 -6.69 -27.00
C SER A 161 -12.78 -5.17 -26.86
N GLU A 162 -12.15 -4.58 -25.86
CA GLU A 162 -12.29 -3.15 -25.54
C GLU A 162 -10.93 -2.52 -25.21
N ASN A 163 -10.86 -1.19 -25.32
CA ASN A 163 -9.68 -0.41 -24.96
C ASN A 163 -9.89 0.20 -23.58
N LEU A 164 -9.05 -0.19 -22.63
CA LEU A 164 -9.03 0.32 -21.27
C LEU A 164 -7.89 1.34 -21.14
N PRO A 165 -8.19 2.63 -20.86
CA PRO A 165 -7.17 3.63 -20.58
C PRO A 165 -6.40 3.26 -19.32
N ILE A 166 -5.09 3.10 -19.43
CA ILE A 166 -4.23 2.90 -18.25
C ILE A 166 -4.18 4.22 -17.51
N ARG A 167 -4.65 4.20 -16.26
CA ARG A 167 -4.57 5.35 -15.37
C ARG A 167 -3.18 5.39 -14.74
N GLU A 168 -2.74 4.27 -14.15
CA GLU A 168 -1.46 4.17 -13.44
C GLU A 168 -0.64 2.98 -13.92
N ILE A 169 0.69 3.14 -13.83
CA ILE A 169 1.66 2.07 -13.99
C ILE A 169 2.53 2.07 -12.74
N GLN A 170 2.49 0.98 -11.98
CA GLN A 170 3.35 0.77 -10.82
C GLN A 170 4.33 -0.36 -11.09
N GLU A 171 5.62 -0.10 -10.89
CA GLU A 171 6.68 -1.12 -11.00
C GLU A 171 6.93 -1.77 -9.63
N GLY A 172 6.84 -3.09 -9.58
CA GLY A 172 7.19 -3.90 -8.42
C GLY A 172 8.71 -4.08 -8.31
N SER A 173 9.20 -4.31 -7.10
CA SER A 173 10.63 -4.58 -6.86
C SER A 173 11.14 -5.89 -7.47
N ASP A 174 10.23 -6.76 -7.91
CA ASP A 174 10.49 -8.01 -8.62
C ASP A 174 10.46 -7.87 -10.16
N GLY A 175 10.34 -6.64 -10.68
CA GLY A 175 10.23 -6.35 -12.10
C GLY A 175 8.85 -6.64 -12.69
N SER A 176 7.83 -6.85 -11.86
CA SER A 176 6.44 -6.86 -12.29
C SER A 176 5.91 -5.44 -12.50
N TYR A 177 4.83 -5.32 -13.29
CA TYR A 177 4.11 -4.06 -13.49
C TYR A 177 2.64 -4.27 -13.14
N THR A 178 2.11 -3.45 -12.24
CA THR A 178 0.68 -3.37 -11.97
C THR A 178 0.09 -2.21 -12.75
N LEU A 179 -0.86 -2.52 -13.62
CA LEU A 179 -1.60 -1.52 -14.40
C LEU A 179 -2.95 -1.28 -13.73
N MET A 180 -3.28 -0.02 -13.50
CA MET A 180 -4.52 0.40 -12.85
C MET A 180 -5.42 1.12 -13.86
N PHE A 181 -6.70 0.84 -13.80
CA PHE A 181 -7.73 1.38 -14.68
C PHE A 181 -8.82 2.08 -13.86
N ASP A 182 -9.86 2.56 -14.53
CA ASP A 182 -11.07 3.04 -13.85
C ASP A 182 -11.74 1.92 -13.05
N ASP A 183 -12.58 2.30 -12.08
CA ASP A 183 -13.35 1.39 -11.21
C ASP A 183 -12.50 0.37 -10.44
N ASP A 184 -11.27 0.75 -10.07
CA ASP A 184 -10.30 -0.08 -9.34
C ASP A 184 -9.94 -1.40 -10.04
N TYR A 185 -10.21 -1.51 -11.35
CA TYR A 185 -9.77 -2.66 -12.12
C TYR A 185 -8.24 -2.65 -12.23
N MET A 186 -7.62 -3.80 -11.97
CA MET A 186 -6.16 -3.93 -11.96
C MET A 186 -5.72 -5.27 -12.51
N ILE A 187 -4.60 -5.21 -13.22
CA ILE A 187 -3.87 -6.39 -13.66
C ILE A 187 -2.41 -6.27 -13.27
N THR A 188 -1.75 -7.40 -13.05
CA THR A 188 -0.30 -7.48 -12.90
C THR A 188 0.31 -8.25 -14.05
N LEU A 189 1.36 -7.69 -14.63
CA LEU A 189 2.19 -8.28 -15.67
C LEU A 189 3.54 -8.64 -15.04
N SER A 190 4.00 -9.87 -15.20
CA SER A 190 5.20 -10.34 -14.49
C SER A 190 5.96 -11.40 -15.28
N GLY A 191 7.13 -11.83 -14.79
CA GLY A 191 7.87 -12.96 -15.37
C GLY A 191 8.36 -12.72 -16.81
N PHE A 192 8.76 -11.50 -17.15
CA PHE A 192 9.20 -11.14 -18.50
C PHE A 192 10.47 -11.92 -18.92
N THR A 193 10.42 -12.57 -20.08
CA THR A 193 11.57 -13.26 -20.70
C THR A 193 11.93 -12.71 -22.08
N GLY A 194 11.44 -11.51 -22.41
CA GLY A 194 11.60 -10.86 -23.72
C GLY A 194 10.56 -11.30 -24.76
N SER A 195 10.17 -12.58 -24.77
CA SER A 195 9.11 -13.12 -25.65
C SER A 195 7.91 -13.73 -24.91
N ALA A 196 7.98 -13.82 -23.57
CA ALA A 196 6.85 -14.22 -22.76
C ALA A 196 6.68 -13.28 -21.55
N MET A 197 5.44 -13.21 -21.05
CA MET A 197 5.08 -12.59 -19.78
C MET A 197 3.87 -13.33 -19.19
N GLY A 198 3.72 -13.28 -17.86
CA GLY A 198 2.49 -13.63 -17.18
C GLY A 198 1.54 -12.43 -17.15
N TRP A 199 0.25 -12.71 -17.27
CA TRP A 199 -0.84 -11.75 -17.07
C TRP A 199 -1.73 -12.26 -15.95
N PHE A 200 -2.08 -11.39 -15.00
CA PHE A 200 -2.93 -11.74 -13.87
C PHE A 200 -3.97 -10.65 -13.61
N SER A 201 -5.24 -11.03 -13.42
CA SER A 201 -6.30 -10.10 -13.01
C SER A 201 -6.52 -10.13 -11.50
N HIS A 202 -6.51 -8.96 -10.86
CA HIS A 202 -6.88 -8.87 -9.44
C HIS A 202 -8.39 -9.05 -9.21
N SER A 203 -9.21 -8.74 -10.21
CA SER A 203 -10.68 -8.80 -10.09
C SER A 203 -11.22 -10.21 -10.34
N SER A 204 -10.80 -10.87 -11.43
CA SER A 204 -11.28 -12.23 -11.75
C SER A 204 -10.40 -13.35 -11.18
N GLN A 205 -9.17 -13.03 -10.75
CA GLN A 205 -8.13 -14.00 -10.36
C GLN A 205 -7.64 -14.89 -11.52
N ASP A 206 -8.01 -14.56 -12.76
CA ASP A 206 -7.51 -15.25 -13.94
C ASP A 206 -6.01 -15.00 -14.13
N ASN A 207 -5.31 -16.01 -14.66
CA ASN A 207 -3.89 -15.96 -14.96
C ASN A 207 -3.63 -16.60 -16.33
N PHE A 208 -2.91 -15.90 -17.20
CA PHE A 208 -2.55 -16.37 -18.54
C PHE A 208 -1.06 -16.24 -18.80
N LEU A 209 -0.51 -17.19 -19.55
CA LEU A 209 0.80 -17.04 -20.16
C LEU A 209 0.66 -16.37 -21.52
N CYS A 210 1.27 -15.21 -21.66
CA CYS A 210 1.28 -14.42 -22.88
C CYS A 210 2.56 -14.63 -23.68
N GLN A 211 2.44 -14.86 -24.99
CA GLN A 211 3.56 -14.93 -25.93
C GLN A 211 3.54 -13.73 -26.87
N LYS A 212 4.70 -13.12 -27.09
CA LYS A 212 4.83 -11.94 -27.96
C LYS A 212 4.57 -12.30 -29.42
N LEU A 213 3.85 -11.43 -30.13
CA LEU A 213 3.51 -11.56 -31.56
C LEU A 213 4.44 -10.76 -32.48
#